data_AF-A0A7C3UNB9-F1
#
_entry.id   AF-A0A7C3UNB9-F1
#
_cell.length_a   1.000
_cell.length_b   1.000
_cell.length_c   1.000
_cell.angle_alpha   90.00
_cell.angle_beta   90.00
_cell.angle_gamma   90.00
#
_symmetry.space_group_name_H-M   'P 1'
#
loop_
_entity.id
_entity.type
_entity.pdbx_description
1 polymer ?
#
loop_
_entity_poly.entity_id
_entity_poly.type
_entity_poly.pdbx_seq_one_letter_code
_entity_poly.pdbx_strand_id
1 'polypeptide(L)'
;MLRLSYWRCCFGMSHDVAAFKDVPRLKKNALTLSEIVSSSLANVAPAMCIYFSLSVIVGGAGIAAPLTILLAAVAMGFHANAITEFTKALPSTGSYVTFIGKSFGRSMSVIVALMYAFSYIVAIGAVITMSGYWTAEIMKVFLHVQVPWWIISVLFVLFVYWLAVAGIKLSVRTVVTVFAFEVGLLLISAIAMLITAHGYISFAPLSPANIKAGWSGVGLGFPIAVYMFIGVGNSAPL
;
A
#
# COMPACT_ATOMS: atom_id res chain seq x y z
N MET A 1 -37.17 -15.50 -42.70
CA MET A 1 -36.00 -14.61 -42.90
C MET A 1 -36.13 -13.33 -42.07
N LEU A 2 -36.13 -13.40 -40.73
CA LEU A 2 -36.30 -12.21 -39.86
C LEU A 2 -35.67 -12.41 -38.47
N ARG A 3 -34.46 -12.99 -38.40
CA ARG A 3 -33.79 -13.23 -37.10
C ARG A 3 -32.26 -13.25 -37.20
N LEU A 4 -31.65 -12.20 -37.77
CA LEU A 4 -30.20 -11.98 -37.71
C LEU A 4 -29.76 -10.50 -37.65
N SER A 5 -30.66 -9.52 -37.81
CA SER A 5 -30.27 -8.09 -37.80
C SER A 5 -30.07 -7.47 -36.42
N TYR A 6 -30.59 -8.07 -35.34
CA TYR A 6 -30.52 -7.45 -34.00
C TYR A 6 -29.14 -7.62 -33.33
N TRP A 7 -28.37 -8.64 -33.71
CA TRP A 7 -27.05 -8.90 -33.12
C TRP A 7 -25.93 -8.01 -33.67
N ARG A 8 -26.14 -7.32 -34.79
CA ARG A 8 -25.17 -6.40 -35.39
C ARG A 8 -25.17 -5.00 -34.75
N CYS A 9 -26.20 -4.61 -34.00
CA CYS A 9 -26.23 -3.32 -33.29
C CYS A 9 -25.46 -3.32 -31.96
N CYS A 10 -25.27 -4.47 -31.30
CA CYS A 10 -24.50 -4.52 -30.03
C CYS A 10 -22.97 -4.53 -30.22
N PHE A 11 -22.46 -4.82 -31.42
CA PHE A 11 -21.03 -4.93 -31.71
C PHE A 11 -20.60 -4.02 -32.88
N GLY A 12 -21.18 -2.81 -32.94
CA GLY A 12 -20.73 -1.74 -33.83
C GLY A 12 -19.53 -0.98 -33.25
N MET A 13 -18.39 -1.65 -33.11
CA MET A 13 -17.11 -1.00 -32.77
C MET A 13 -16.41 -0.60 -34.08
N SER A 14 -16.95 0.41 -34.76
CA SER A 14 -16.27 1.08 -35.87
C SER A 14 -15.95 2.50 -35.45
N HIS A 15 -14.66 2.75 -35.23
CA HIS A 15 -13.98 4.04 -35.37
C HIS A 15 -14.68 5.27 -34.78
N ASP A 16 -14.61 5.44 -33.46
CA ASP A 16 -14.61 6.76 -32.82
C ASP A 16 -13.57 6.81 -31.69
N VAL A 17 -12.30 6.78 -32.07
CA VAL A 17 -11.16 7.13 -31.17
C VAL A 17 -11.15 8.65 -30.89
N ALA A 18 -12.08 9.41 -31.47
CA ALA A 18 -12.16 10.87 -31.36
C ALA A 18 -12.85 11.37 -30.07
N ALA A 19 -13.54 10.52 -29.30
CA ALA A 19 -14.29 10.94 -28.10
C ALA A 19 -13.48 10.96 -26.79
N PHE A 20 -12.21 10.52 -26.78
CA PHE A 20 -11.32 10.65 -25.60
C PHE A 20 -10.58 12.00 -25.53
N LYS A 21 -11.02 13.01 -26.30
CA LYS A 21 -10.31 14.30 -26.38
C LYS A 21 -10.57 15.22 -25.18
N ASP A 22 -11.62 14.95 -24.39
CA ASP A 22 -12.02 15.77 -23.24
C ASP A 22 -11.99 14.99 -21.92
N VAL A 23 -11.00 14.11 -21.73
CA VAL A 23 -10.65 13.69 -20.36
C VAL A 23 -9.97 14.89 -19.70
N PRO A 24 -10.50 15.45 -18.60
CA PRO A 24 -9.84 16.53 -17.88
C PRO A 24 -8.42 16.09 -17.53
N ARG A 25 -7.42 16.66 -18.21
CA ARG A 25 -6.03 16.33 -17.92
C ARG A 25 -5.74 16.78 -16.50
N LEU A 26 -5.22 15.88 -15.66
CA LEU A 26 -4.73 16.25 -14.33
C LEU A 26 -3.81 17.47 -14.48
N LYS A 27 -4.01 18.50 -13.65
CA LYS A 27 -3.14 19.68 -13.64
C LYS A 27 -1.69 19.21 -13.44
N LYS A 28 -0.86 19.38 -14.47
CA LYS A 28 0.58 19.13 -14.38
C LYS A 28 1.15 19.93 -13.20
N ASN A 29 1.99 19.30 -12.38
CA ASN A 29 2.62 19.88 -11.19
C ASN A 29 1.65 20.31 -10.08
N ALA A 30 0.50 19.63 -9.93
CA ALA A 30 -0.38 19.89 -8.79
C ALA A 30 0.19 19.40 -7.45
N LEU A 31 1.14 18.45 -7.49
CA LEU A 31 1.89 17.93 -6.35
C LEU A 31 3.39 18.11 -6.54
N THR A 32 4.10 18.40 -5.45
CA THR A 32 5.57 18.41 -5.40
C THR A 32 6.11 16.98 -5.36
N LEU A 33 7.31 16.73 -5.88
CA LEU A 33 7.95 15.42 -5.86
C LEU A 33 8.07 14.83 -4.43
N SER A 34 8.30 15.69 -3.44
CA SER A 34 8.30 15.31 -2.01
C SER A 34 6.92 14.84 -1.52
N GLU A 35 5.83 15.45 -1.98
CA GLU A 35 4.46 15.05 -1.62
C GLU A 35 4.09 13.73 -2.29
N ILE A 36 4.55 13.50 -3.52
CA ILE A 36 4.35 12.22 -4.23
C ILE A 36 5.09 11.09 -3.51
N VAL A 37 6.37 11.29 -3.19
CA VAL A 37 7.18 10.29 -2.46
C VAL A 37 6.60 10.04 -1.07
N SER A 38 6.25 11.11 -0.34
CA SER A 38 5.67 10.98 1.00
C SER A 38 4.31 10.29 0.98
N SER A 39 3.49 10.52 -0.05
CA SER A 39 2.21 9.82 -0.24
C SER A 39 2.41 8.33 -0.53
N SER A 40 3.41 7.96 -1.34
CA SER A 40 3.75 6.55 -1.57
C SER A 40 4.29 5.87 -0.32
N LEU A 41 5.15 6.55 0.45
CA LEU A 41 5.63 6.04 1.74
C LEU A 41 4.49 5.96 2.77
N ALA A 42 3.57 6.91 2.77
CA ALA A 42 2.38 6.86 3.62
C ALA A 42 1.46 5.70 3.23
N ASN A 43 1.39 5.35 1.94
CA ASN A 43 0.64 4.18 1.46
C ASN A 43 1.24 2.86 1.98
N VAL A 44 2.57 2.82 2.15
CA VAL A 44 3.26 1.69 2.80
C VAL A 44 2.88 1.57 4.29
N ALA A 45 2.44 2.66 4.94
CA ALA A 45 2.00 2.70 6.34
C ALA A 45 2.99 2.01 7.31
N PRO A 46 4.18 2.58 7.53
CA PRO A 46 5.28 1.90 8.21
C PRO A 46 4.96 1.48 9.65
N ALA A 47 4.22 2.26 10.43
CA ALA A 47 3.87 1.91 11.81
C ALA A 47 2.91 0.73 11.86
N MET A 48 1.91 0.71 10.97
CA MET A 48 1.01 -0.44 10.83
C MET A 48 1.81 -1.69 10.45
N CYS A 49 2.66 -1.57 9.43
CA CYS A 49 3.51 -2.66 8.97
C CYS A 49 4.40 -3.19 10.09
N ILE A 50 5.09 -2.34 10.84
CA ILE A 50 5.93 -2.75 11.96
C ILE A 50 5.08 -3.44 13.04
N TYR A 51 3.95 -2.85 13.43
CA TYR A 51 3.12 -3.38 14.51
C TYR A 51 2.59 -4.79 14.21
N PHE A 52 2.03 -5.01 13.00
CA PHE A 52 1.44 -6.30 12.64
C PHE A 52 2.47 -7.29 12.08
N SER A 53 3.31 -6.84 11.15
CA SER A 53 4.21 -7.73 10.39
C SER A 53 5.39 -8.18 11.24
N LEU A 54 5.94 -7.30 12.10
CA LEU A 54 7.12 -7.66 12.88
C LEU A 54 6.84 -8.82 13.83
N SER A 55 5.65 -8.87 14.43
CA SER A 55 5.26 -9.97 15.32
C SER A 55 5.28 -11.34 14.61
N VAL A 56 4.74 -11.40 13.39
CA VAL A 56 4.68 -12.61 12.57
C VAL A 56 6.07 -12.98 12.03
N ILE A 57 6.85 -12.00 11.59
CA ILE A 57 8.21 -12.20 11.08
C ILE A 57 9.13 -12.72 12.19
N VAL A 58 9.05 -12.15 13.40
CA VAL A 58 9.81 -12.65 14.58
C VAL A 58 9.31 -14.03 14.99
N GLY A 59 8.01 -14.31 14.88
CA GLY A 59 7.46 -15.65 15.10
C GLY A 59 8.03 -16.72 14.17
N GLY A 60 8.27 -16.39 12.90
CA GLY A 60 8.84 -17.30 11.90
C GLY A 60 10.38 -17.38 11.90
N ALA A 61 11.05 -16.23 11.77
CA ALA A 61 12.51 -16.14 11.60
C ALA A 61 13.28 -16.04 12.94
N GLY A 62 12.58 -15.77 14.05
CA GLY A 62 13.20 -15.59 15.35
C GLY A 62 14.04 -14.33 15.45
N ILE A 63 15.20 -14.43 16.11
CA ILE A 63 16.13 -13.33 16.32
C ILE A 63 16.65 -12.76 14.98
N ALA A 64 16.64 -13.56 13.91
CA ALA A 64 17.06 -13.16 12.56
C ALA A 64 15.98 -12.42 11.74
N ALA A 65 14.89 -11.96 12.36
CA ALA A 65 13.84 -11.17 11.71
C ALA A 65 14.34 -9.97 10.87
N PRO A 66 15.39 -9.21 11.28
CA PRO A 66 15.93 -8.14 10.45
C PRO A 66 16.51 -8.63 9.12
N LEU A 67 17.10 -9.83 9.07
CA LEU A 67 17.67 -10.40 7.85
C LEU A 67 16.59 -10.72 6.81
N THR A 68 15.44 -11.26 7.25
CA THR A 68 14.27 -11.48 6.38
C THR A 68 13.73 -10.18 5.79
N ILE A 69 13.72 -9.09 6.57
CA ILE A 69 13.28 -7.78 6.11
C ILE A 69 14.27 -7.20 5.10
N LEU A 70 15.58 -7.34 5.33
CA LEU A 70 16.61 -6.92 4.37
C LEU A 70 16.52 -7.69 3.05
N LEU A 71 16.32 -9.01 3.10
CA LEU A 71 16.13 -9.82 1.90
C LEU A 71 14.89 -9.38 1.10
N ALA A 72 13.78 -9.10 1.80
CA ALA A 72 12.58 -8.55 1.18
C ALA A 72 12.81 -7.16 0.58
N ALA A 73 13.58 -6.30 1.26
CA ALA A 73 13.94 -4.97 0.74
C ALA A 73 14.72 -5.05 -0.57
N VAL A 74 15.67 -6.00 -0.69
CA VAL A 74 16.42 -6.23 -1.93
C VAL A 74 15.49 -6.72 -3.05
N ALA A 75 14.62 -7.69 -2.76
CA ALA A 75 13.64 -8.18 -3.73
C ALA A 75 12.71 -7.06 -4.23
N MET A 76 12.27 -6.20 -3.32
CA MET A 76 11.44 -5.03 -3.64
C MET A 76 12.20 -3.94 -4.38
N GLY A 77 13.52 -3.82 -4.16
CA GLY A 77 14.40 -2.98 -4.96
C GLY A 77 14.44 -3.41 -6.43
N PHE A 78 14.56 -4.72 -6.69
CA PHE A 78 14.46 -5.25 -8.06
C PHE A 78 13.07 -4.99 -8.68
N HIS A 79 12.01 -5.12 -7.89
CA HIS A 79 10.65 -4.81 -8.33
C HIS A 79 10.49 -3.33 -8.71
N ALA A 80 10.94 -2.41 -7.84
CA ALA A 80 10.92 -0.97 -8.08
C ALA A 80 11.75 -0.57 -9.31
N ASN A 81 12.88 -1.24 -9.53
CA ASN A 81 13.70 -1.03 -10.73
C ASN A 81 12.92 -1.42 -12.00
N ALA A 82 12.25 -2.58 -12.02
CA ALA A 82 11.44 -3.00 -13.15
C ALA A 82 10.33 -1.98 -13.49
N ILE A 83 9.65 -1.45 -12.48
CA ILE A 83 8.61 -0.42 -12.64
C ILE A 83 9.18 0.86 -13.24
N THR A 84 10.36 1.26 -12.78
CA THR A 84 11.05 2.45 -13.26
C THR A 84 11.38 2.32 -14.75
N GLU A 85 11.86 1.16 -15.18
CA GLU A 85 12.14 0.90 -16.59
C GLU A 85 10.86 0.85 -17.45
N PHE A 86 9.77 0.27 -16.95
CA PHE A 86 8.47 0.31 -17.65
C PHE A 86 7.93 1.74 -17.79
N THR A 87 8.11 2.57 -16.77
CA THR A 87 7.66 3.98 -16.79
C THR A 87 8.46 4.80 -17.80
N LYS A 88 9.78 4.54 -17.92
CA LYS A 88 10.64 5.16 -18.94
C LYS A 88 10.25 4.73 -20.36
N ALA A 89 9.96 3.45 -20.55
CA ALA A 89 9.62 2.90 -21.87
C ALA A 89 8.20 3.29 -22.33
N LEU A 90 7.26 3.45 -21.39
CA LEU A 90 5.87 3.79 -21.65
C LEU A 90 5.45 4.99 -20.78
N PRO A 91 5.89 6.22 -21.11
CA PRO A 91 5.54 7.44 -20.39
C PRO A 91 4.08 7.81 -20.67
N SER A 92 3.18 7.09 -20.00
CA SER A 92 1.73 7.26 -20.04
C SER A 92 1.29 7.47 -18.60
N THR A 93 0.29 8.31 -18.37
CA THR A 93 -0.39 8.52 -17.06
C THR A 93 -1.19 7.28 -16.60
N GLY A 94 -0.73 6.08 -16.97
CA GLY A 94 -1.41 4.81 -16.79
C GLY A 94 -0.92 4.07 -15.55
N SER A 95 -1.86 3.46 -14.83
CA SER A 95 -1.59 2.52 -13.73
C SER A 95 -0.90 1.24 -14.24
N TYR A 96 -0.40 0.39 -13.34
CA TYR A 96 0.13 -0.97 -13.63
C TYR A 96 -0.72 -1.75 -14.64
N VAL A 97 -2.04 -1.61 -14.51
CA VAL A 97 -3.04 -2.21 -15.40
C VAL A 97 -2.82 -1.81 -16.87
N THR A 98 -2.41 -0.57 -17.12
CA THR A 98 -2.10 -0.04 -18.46
C THR A 98 -0.80 -0.62 -19.01
N PHE A 99 0.25 -0.78 -18.18
CA PHE A 99 1.49 -1.44 -18.61
C PHE A 99 1.22 -2.90 -19.01
N ILE A 100 0.47 -3.63 -18.19
CA ILE A 100 0.08 -5.01 -18.48
C ILE A 100 -0.77 -5.09 -19.74
N GLY A 101 -1.68 -4.15 -19.96
CA GLY A 101 -2.49 -4.12 -21.18
C GLY A 101 -1.70 -3.85 -22.46
N LYS A 102 -0.62 -3.07 -22.39
CA LYS A 102 0.27 -2.83 -23.53
C LYS A 102 1.21 -4.00 -23.80
N SER A 103 1.62 -4.75 -22.77
CA SER A 103 2.53 -5.90 -22.92
C SER A 103 1.83 -7.21 -23.26
N PHE A 104 0.70 -7.52 -22.61
CA PHE A 104 0.00 -8.82 -22.71
C PHE A 104 -1.36 -8.75 -23.41
N GLY A 105 -1.77 -7.56 -23.85
CA GLY A 105 -3.02 -7.32 -24.55
C GLY A 105 -4.22 -7.03 -23.63
N ARG A 106 -5.35 -6.70 -24.25
CA ARG A 106 -6.55 -6.16 -23.57
C ARG A 106 -7.18 -7.13 -22.56
N SER A 107 -7.23 -8.42 -22.87
CA SER A 107 -7.88 -9.43 -22.01
C SER A 107 -7.20 -9.53 -20.63
N MET A 108 -5.86 -9.60 -20.62
CA MET A 108 -5.09 -9.68 -19.36
C MET A 108 -5.20 -8.39 -18.54
N SER A 109 -5.25 -7.23 -19.20
CA SER A 109 -5.46 -5.95 -18.52
C SER A 109 -6.79 -5.92 -17.76
N VAL A 110 -7.88 -6.41 -18.36
CA VAL A 110 -9.20 -6.41 -17.72
C VAL A 110 -9.21 -7.32 -16.49
N ILE A 111 -8.63 -8.52 -16.59
CA ILE A 111 -8.54 -9.44 -15.46
C ILE A 111 -7.74 -8.80 -14.31
N VAL A 112 -6.58 -8.24 -14.61
CA VAL A 112 -5.75 -7.59 -13.58
C VAL A 112 -6.44 -6.36 -13.01
N ALA A 113 -7.15 -5.56 -13.82
CA ALA A 113 -7.92 -4.42 -13.35
C ALA A 113 -8.99 -4.84 -12.33
N LEU A 114 -9.72 -5.92 -12.61
CA LEU A 114 -10.75 -6.45 -11.71
C LEU A 114 -10.15 -7.00 -10.43
N MET A 115 -9.05 -7.76 -10.52
CA MET A 115 -8.34 -8.26 -9.34
C MET A 115 -7.80 -7.12 -8.48
N TYR A 116 -7.26 -6.07 -9.10
CA TYR A 116 -6.77 -4.88 -8.42
C TYR A 116 -7.91 -4.09 -7.77
N ALA A 117 -9.03 -3.90 -8.45
CA ALA A 117 -10.20 -3.23 -7.85
C ALA A 117 -10.72 -4.01 -6.63
N PHE A 118 -10.83 -5.33 -6.73
CA PHE A 118 -11.27 -6.18 -5.62
C PHE A 118 -10.28 -6.13 -4.44
N SER A 119 -8.97 -6.20 -4.71
CA SER A 119 -7.96 -6.13 -3.64
C SER A 119 -7.99 -4.79 -2.91
N TYR A 120 -8.23 -3.67 -3.61
CA TYR A 120 -8.36 -2.36 -2.98
C TYR A 120 -9.58 -2.26 -2.08
N ILE A 121 -10.73 -2.81 -2.49
CA ILE A 121 -11.94 -2.82 -1.65
C ILE A 121 -11.67 -3.60 -0.34
N VAL A 122 -11.06 -4.78 -0.45
CA VAL A 122 -10.72 -5.61 0.71
C VAL A 122 -9.69 -4.91 1.60
N ALA A 123 -8.64 -4.33 1.01
CA ALA A 123 -7.57 -3.66 1.75
C ALA A 123 -8.10 -2.43 2.52
N ILE A 124 -8.88 -1.56 1.86
CA ILE A 124 -9.47 -0.38 2.49
C ILE A 124 -10.42 -0.80 3.62
N GLY A 125 -11.27 -1.82 3.39
CA GLY A 125 -12.18 -2.34 4.41
C GLY A 125 -11.44 -2.89 5.64
N ALA A 126 -10.36 -3.65 5.43
CA ALA A 126 -9.53 -4.19 6.50
C ALA A 126 -8.87 -3.07 7.32
N VAL A 127 -8.27 -2.08 6.65
CA VAL A 127 -7.60 -0.94 7.32
C VAL A 127 -8.58 -0.14 8.18
N ILE A 128 -9.75 0.23 7.64
CA ILE A 128 -10.76 1.01 8.37
C ILE A 128 -11.30 0.23 9.58
N THR A 129 -11.53 -1.07 9.41
CA THR A 129 -12.02 -1.93 10.50
C THR A 129 -10.98 -2.06 11.61
N MET A 130 -9.72 -2.28 11.25
CA MET A 130 -8.61 -2.32 12.21
C MET A 130 -8.43 -0.99 12.93
N SER A 131 -8.44 0.14 12.23
CA SER A 131 -8.33 1.46 12.85
C SER A 131 -9.45 1.71 13.86
N GLY A 132 -10.69 1.33 13.53
CA GLY A 132 -11.82 1.45 14.45
C GLY A 132 -11.69 0.56 15.69
N TYR A 133 -11.25 -0.69 15.52
CA TYR A 133 -10.97 -1.62 16.62
C TYR A 133 -9.90 -1.10 17.58
N TRP A 134 -8.74 -0.68 17.06
CA TRP A 134 -7.66 -0.17 17.91
C TRP A 134 -8.03 1.11 18.64
N THR A 135 -8.77 2.00 17.98
CA THR A 135 -9.26 3.23 18.62
C THR A 135 -10.22 2.90 19.75
N ALA A 136 -11.11 1.93 19.57
CA ALA A 136 -12.02 1.47 20.62
C ALA A 136 -11.25 0.87 21.81
N GLU A 137 -10.23 0.05 21.55
CA GLU A 137 -9.39 -0.52 22.61
C GLU A 137 -8.57 0.54 23.36
N ILE A 138 -7.99 1.52 22.65
CA ILE A 138 -7.30 2.66 23.29
C ILE A 138 -8.27 3.44 24.19
N MET A 139 -9.48 3.71 23.71
CA MET A 139 -10.49 4.43 24.48
C MET A 139 -10.91 3.66 25.74
N LYS A 140 -10.99 2.33 25.64
CA LYS A 140 -11.27 1.46 26.78
C LYS A 140 -10.14 1.44 27.80
N VAL A 141 -8.87 1.42 27.35
CA VAL A 141 -7.70 1.36 28.23
C VAL A 141 -7.44 2.69 28.93
N PHE A 142 -7.52 3.83 28.23
CA PHE A 142 -7.14 5.13 28.77
C PHE A 142 -8.30 5.97 29.29
N LEU A 143 -9.48 5.87 28.66
CA LEU A 143 -10.66 6.68 29.03
C LEU A 143 -11.70 5.85 29.80
N HIS A 144 -11.51 4.54 29.92
CA HIS A 144 -12.46 3.59 30.52
C HIS A 144 -13.87 3.64 29.89
N VAL A 145 -14.00 4.21 28.69
CA VAL A 145 -15.25 4.27 27.93
C VAL A 145 -15.31 3.10 26.96
N GLN A 146 -16.39 2.32 27.02
CA GLN A 146 -16.63 1.22 26.11
C GLN A 146 -17.51 1.68 24.94
N VAL A 147 -16.87 2.09 23.85
CA VAL A 147 -17.57 2.39 22.60
C VAL A 147 -17.46 1.19 21.66
N PRO A 148 -18.56 0.72 21.06
CA PRO A 148 -18.52 -0.32 20.05
C PRO A 148 -17.65 0.08 18.85
N TRP A 149 -16.72 -0.79 18.46
CA TRP A 149 -15.75 -0.54 17.38
C TRP A 149 -16.42 -0.19 16.04
N TRP A 150 -17.59 -0.75 15.75
CA TRP A 150 -18.31 -0.50 14.50
C TRP A 150 -18.74 0.96 14.34
N ILE A 151 -19.09 1.65 15.45
CA ILE A 151 -19.43 3.07 15.42
C ILE A 151 -18.22 3.89 14.99
N ILE A 152 -17.07 3.60 15.59
CA ILE A 152 -15.82 4.30 15.30
C ILE A 152 -15.38 4.03 13.86
N SER A 153 -15.49 2.79 13.37
CA SER A 153 -15.20 2.46 11.96
C SER A 153 -16.09 3.24 11.00
N VAL A 154 -17.41 3.35 11.25
CA VAL A 154 -18.32 4.15 10.41
C VAL A 154 -17.93 5.63 10.41
N LEU A 155 -17.54 6.17 11.57
CA LEU A 155 -17.03 7.55 11.65
C LEU A 155 -15.75 7.75 10.83
N PHE A 156 -14.82 6.79 10.84
CA PHE A 156 -13.64 6.83 9.98
C PHE A 156 -14.00 6.79 8.50
N VAL A 157 -14.98 5.97 8.07
CA VAL A 157 -15.47 5.96 6.68
C VAL A 157 -15.98 7.34 6.29
N LEU A 158 -16.82 7.94 7.12
CA LEU A 158 -17.39 9.27 6.85
C LEU A 158 -16.30 10.35 6.78
N PHE A 159 -15.30 10.28 7.65
CA PHE A 159 -14.17 11.19 7.64
C PHE A 159 -13.32 11.07 6.37
N VAL A 160 -12.99 9.84 5.95
CA VAL A 160 -12.26 9.58 4.71
C VAL A 160 -13.07 10.02 3.48
N TYR A 161 -14.37 9.73 3.47
CA TYR A 161 -15.27 10.20 2.41
C TYR A 161 -15.29 11.73 2.33
N TRP A 162 -15.38 12.41 3.47
CA TRP A 162 -15.32 13.87 3.54
C TRP A 162 -14.00 14.43 3.00
N LEU A 163 -12.86 13.85 3.36
CA LEU A 163 -11.56 14.24 2.81
C LEU A 163 -11.47 14.01 1.30
N ALA A 164 -12.06 12.92 0.80
CA ALA A 164 -12.07 12.61 -0.63
C ALA A 164 -12.87 13.66 -1.43
N VAL A 165 -14.01 14.13 -0.90
CA VAL A 165 -14.83 15.16 -1.56
C VAL A 165 -14.31 16.60 -1.36
N ALA A 166 -13.58 16.86 -0.27
CA ALA A 166 -13.02 18.19 0.04
C ALA A 166 -11.84 18.59 -0.86
N GLY A 167 -11.29 17.63 -1.63
CA GLY A 167 -10.35 17.89 -2.71
C GLY A 167 -8.96 17.27 -2.51
N ILE A 168 -8.33 16.91 -3.63
CA ILE A 168 -7.09 16.13 -3.69
C ILE A 168 -5.93 16.82 -2.94
N LYS A 169 -5.81 18.15 -3.02
CA LYS A 169 -4.73 18.89 -2.34
C LYS A 169 -4.83 18.82 -0.82
N LEU A 170 -6.04 18.90 -0.28
CA LEU A 170 -6.25 18.80 1.17
C LEU A 170 -5.94 17.38 1.64
N SER A 171 -6.45 16.37 0.92
CA SER A 171 -6.18 14.96 1.22
C SER A 171 -4.69 14.65 1.24
N VAL A 172 -3.93 15.08 0.22
CA VAL A 172 -2.48 14.84 0.14
C VAL A 172 -1.76 15.50 1.29
N ARG A 173 -2.07 16.77 1.61
CA ARG A 173 -1.43 17.49 2.71
C ARG A 173 -1.69 16.84 4.07
N THR A 174 -2.91 16.36 4.30
CA THR A 174 -3.27 15.61 5.51
C THR A 174 -2.47 14.31 5.60
N VAL A 175 -2.39 13.54 4.50
CA VAL A 175 -1.60 12.30 4.45
C VAL A 175 -0.13 12.56 4.79
N VAL A 176 0.49 13.56 4.17
CA VAL A 176 1.91 13.90 4.44
C VAL A 176 2.13 14.32 5.89
N THR A 177 1.20 15.08 6.47
CA THR A 177 1.31 15.55 7.86
C THR A 177 1.16 14.40 8.86
N VAL A 178 0.16 13.54 8.65
CA VAL A 178 -0.05 12.34 9.49
C VAL A 178 1.13 11.39 9.37
N PHE A 179 1.65 11.20 8.16
CA PHE A 179 2.84 10.39 7.91
C PHE A 179 4.08 10.94 8.64
N ALA A 180 4.32 12.25 8.58
CA ALA A 180 5.44 12.87 9.28
C ALA A 180 5.33 12.69 10.81
N PHE A 181 4.11 12.80 11.35
CA PHE A 181 3.85 12.55 12.76
C PHE A 181 4.09 11.08 13.15
N GLU A 182 3.63 10.14 12.33
CA GLU A 182 3.85 8.70 12.51
C GLU A 182 5.35 8.34 12.50
N VAL A 183 6.11 8.83 11.53
CA VAL A 183 7.55 8.62 11.46
C VAL A 183 8.25 9.20 12.70
N GLY A 184 7.81 10.37 13.18
CA GLY A 184 8.29 10.95 14.43
C GLY A 184 8.05 10.03 15.64
N LEU A 185 6.84 9.47 15.79
CA LEU A 185 6.52 8.52 16.86
C LEU A 185 7.36 7.24 16.78
N LEU A 186 7.58 6.71 15.58
CA LEU A 186 8.43 5.55 15.37
C LEU A 186 9.88 5.82 15.77
N LEU A 187 10.43 6.98 15.40
CA LEU A 187 11.79 7.36 15.77
C LEU A 187 11.94 7.53 17.29
N ILE A 188 10.97 8.20 17.94
CA ILE A 188 10.97 8.35 19.40
C ILE A 188 10.93 6.98 20.07
N SER A 189 10.05 6.08 19.61
CA SER A 189 9.92 4.73 20.15
C SER A 189 11.21 3.92 19.94
N ALA A 190 11.83 4.02 18.77
CA ALA A 190 13.10 3.35 18.48
C ALA A 190 14.24 3.85 19.37
N ILE A 191 14.35 5.17 19.59
CA ILE A 191 15.35 5.76 20.48
C ILE A 191 15.09 5.34 21.94
N ALA A 192 13.83 5.37 22.39
CA ALA A 192 13.47 4.95 23.74
C ALA A 192 13.83 3.49 24.00
N MET A 193 13.56 2.60 23.03
CA MET A 193 13.96 1.19 23.08
C MET A 193 15.49 1.03 23.09
N LEU A 194 16.22 1.83 22.32
CA LEU A 194 17.69 1.77 22.29
C LEU A 194 18.31 2.13 23.64
N ILE A 195 17.75 3.16 24.31
CA ILE A 195 18.22 3.60 25.63
C ILE A 195 17.89 2.55 26.71
N THR A 196 16.69 1.97 26.70
CA THR A 196 16.27 0.98 27.70
C THR A 196 16.88 -0.40 27.49
N ALA A 197 17.12 -0.81 26.24
CA ALA A 197 17.65 -2.13 25.90
C ALA A 197 19.13 -2.13 25.49
N HIS A 198 19.90 -1.12 25.91
CA HIS A 198 21.32 -0.95 25.55
C HIS A 198 22.19 -2.18 25.86
N GLY A 199 21.83 -2.98 26.86
CA GLY A 199 22.53 -4.22 27.23
C GLY A 199 22.26 -5.42 26.31
N TYR A 200 21.28 -5.34 25.40
CA TYR A 200 20.91 -6.40 24.45
C TYR A 200 21.30 -6.06 23.00
N ILE A 201 22.02 -4.96 22.78
CA ILE A 201 22.52 -4.58 21.45
C ILE A 201 23.60 -5.60 21.07
N SER A 202 23.25 -6.49 20.15
CA SER A 202 24.14 -7.52 19.62
C SER A 202 24.00 -7.59 18.11
N PHE A 203 25.05 -8.01 17.42
CA PHE A 203 25.00 -8.35 16.00
C PHE A 203 24.39 -9.75 15.75
N ALA A 204 23.97 -10.45 16.81
CA ALA A 204 23.28 -11.75 16.71
C ALA A 204 22.06 -11.76 15.76
N PRO A 205 21.20 -10.71 15.69
CA PRO A 205 20.08 -10.62 14.74
C PRO A 205 20.48 -10.54 13.26
N LEU A 206 21.74 -10.18 12.98
CA LEU A 206 22.27 -10.09 11.62
C LEU A 206 23.07 -11.34 11.21
N SER A 207 23.29 -12.28 12.14
CA SER A 207 23.96 -13.54 11.83
C SER A 207 22.97 -14.54 11.24
N PRO A 208 23.22 -15.07 10.02
CA PRO A 208 22.40 -16.13 9.42
C PRO A 208 22.35 -17.42 10.24
N ALA A 209 23.26 -17.61 11.20
CA ALA A 209 23.29 -18.77 12.09
C ALA A 209 22.17 -18.76 13.15
N ASN A 210 21.57 -17.59 13.43
CA ASN A 210 20.51 -17.43 14.44
C ASN A 210 19.09 -17.53 13.85
N ILE A 211 18.97 -17.95 12.59
CA ILE A 211 17.68 -18.15 11.94
C ILE A 211 17.00 -19.37 12.57
N LYS A 212 15.88 -19.16 13.26
CA LYS A 212 15.03 -20.27 13.72
C LYS A 212 14.54 -21.06 12.50
N ALA A 213 14.72 -22.38 12.53
CA ALA A 213 14.36 -23.29 11.44
C ALA A 213 15.06 -23.05 10.07
N GLY A 214 16.17 -22.32 10.03
CA GLY A 214 16.95 -22.08 8.81
C GLY A 214 16.14 -21.41 7.68
N TRP A 215 16.42 -21.74 6.42
CA TRP A 215 15.74 -21.16 5.26
C TRP A 215 14.22 -21.36 5.23
N SER A 216 13.69 -22.34 5.97
CA SER A 216 12.25 -22.55 6.11
C SER A 216 11.58 -21.45 6.94
N GLY A 217 12.21 -20.98 8.01
CA GLY A 217 11.73 -19.84 8.82
C GLY A 217 11.78 -18.52 8.05
N VAL A 218 12.81 -18.33 7.22
CA VAL A 218 12.90 -17.21 6.27
C VAL A 218 11.75 -17.25 5.27
N GLY A 219 11.45 -18.43 4.70
CA GLY A 219 10.35 -18.61 3.75
C GLY A 219 8.97 -18.28 4.32
N LEU A 220 8.74 -18.48 5.61
CA LEU A 220 7.49 -18.13 6.28
C LEU A 220 7.37 -16.62 6.53
N GLY A 221 8.47 -15.95 6.92
CA GLY A 221 8.48 -14.51 7.18
C GLY A 221 8.60 -13.65 5.93
N PHE A 222 9.15 -14.18 4.84
CA PHE A 222 9.48 -13.41 3.63
C PHE A 222 8.27 -12.81 2.91
N PRO A 223 7.14 -13.52 2.67
CA PRO A 223 5.97 -12.92 2.04
C PRO A 223 5.37 -11.77 2.85
N ILE A 224 5.37 -11.90 4.18
CA ILE A 224 4.92 -10.85 5.10
C ILE A 224 5.90 -9.68 5.12
N ALA A 225 7.21 -9.94 5.04
CA ALA A 225 8.22 -8.90 4.90
C ALA A 225 8.09 -8.15 3.56
N VAL A 226 7.76 -8.84 2.46
CA VAL A 226 7.45 -8.21 1.17
C VAL A 226 6.17 -7.37 1.26
N TYR A 227 5.16 -7.85 1.99
CA TYR A 227 3.93 -7.09 2.25
C TYR A 227 4.20 -5.72 2.89
N MET A 228 5.23 -5.60 3.74
CA MET A 228 5.66 -4.33 4.36
C MET A 228 6.13 -3.27 3.35
N PHE A 229 6.34 -3.61 2.08
CA PHE A 229 6.79 -2.68 1.05
C PHE A 229 5.74 -2.46 -0.05
N ILE A 230 4.54 -3.04 0.10
CA ILE A 230 3.43 -2.82 -0.83
C ILE A 230 2.97 -1.37 -0.69
N GLY A 231 3.26 -0.56 -1.70
CA GLY A 231 2.95 0.88 -1.73
C GLY A 231 3.97 1.72 -2.48
N VAL A 232 5.23 1.24 -2.56
CA VAL A 232 6.33 1.91 -3.28
C VAL A 232 6.02 2.16 -4.77
N GLY A 233 5.12 1.36 -5.34
CA GLY A 233 4.69 1.48 -6.74
C GLY A 233 3.54 2.43 -7.04
N ASN A 234 2.79 2.88 -6.02
CA ASN A 234 1.48 3.53 -6.22
C ASN A 234 1.55 4.97 -6.72
N SER A 235 2.73 5.60 -6.75
CA SER A 235 2.97 6.91 -7.35
C SER A 235 3.24 6.89 -8.86
N ALA A 236 3.47 5.73 -9.47
CA ALA A 236 3.74 5.66 -10.92
C ALA A 236 2.69 6.36 -11.82
N PRO A 237 1.38 6.37 -11.48
CA PRO A 237 0.38 7.10 -12.27
C PRO A 237 0.19 8.59 -11.92
N LEU A 238 0.92 9.14 -10.92
CA LEU A 238 0.82 10.55 -10.47
C LEU A 238 1.89 11.44 -11.13
#